data_AF-A0A1B8XU33-F1
#
_entry.id   AF-A0A1B8XU33-F1
#
_cell.length_a   1.000
_cell.length_b   1.000
_cell.length_c   1.000
_cell.angle_alpha   90.00
_cell.angle_beta   90.00
_cell.angle_gamma   90.00
#
_symmetry.space_group_name_H-M   'P 1'
#
loop_
_entity.id
_entity.type
_entity.pdbx_description
1 polymer ?
#
loop_
_entity_poly.entity_id
_entity_poly.type
_entity_poly.pdbx_seq_one_letter_code
_entity_poly.pdbx_strand_id
1 'polypeptide(L)' 'EIRAQAGAFHKESDFTTEVGGSPENLKKNRYKDILPYDQTRVPVTFLSEEEGSDYINASFIKVPASG' A
#
# COMPACT_ATOMS: atom_id res chain seq x y z
N GLU A 1 12.80 16.48 -12.42
CA GLU A 1 13.71 15.53 -11.73
C GLU A 1 13.00 14.59 -10.75
N ILE A 2 12.22 15.08 -9.78
CA ILE A 2 11.56 14.25 -8.74
C ILE A 2 10.77 13.05 -9.31
N ARG A 3 9.97 13.26 -10.36
CA ARG A 3 9.19 12.18 -11.00
C ARG A 3 10.06 11.09 -11.66
N ALA A 4 11.22 11.47 -12.19
CA ALA A 4 12.14 10.52 -12.83
C ALA A 4 12.85 9.64 -11.78
N GLN A 5 13.22 10.22 -10.63
CA GLN A 5 13.75 9.46 -9.50
C GLN A 5 12.70 8.51 -8.90
N ALA A 6 11.44 8.93 -8.77
CA ALA A 6 10.35 8.06 -8.31
C ALA A 6 10.12 6.85 -9.25
N GLY A 7 10.26 7.03 -10.56
CA GLY A 7 10.19 5.95 -11.54
C GLY A 7 11.38 4.98 -11.47
N ALA A 8 12.56 5.44 -11.06
CA ALA A 8 13.75 4.62 -10.91
C ALA A 8 13.69 3.72 -9.66
N PHE A 9 13.16 4.23 -8.54
CA PHE A 9 12.92 3.45 -7.32
C PHE A 9 11.89 2.33 -7.50
N HIS A 10 10.92 2.52 -8.41
CA HIS A 10 9.95 1.48 -8.77
C HIS A 10 10.57 0.26 -9.46
N LYS A 11 11.81 0.37 -9.95
CA LYS A 11 12.44 -0.65 -10.80
C LYS A 11 13.37 -1.61 -10.05
N GLU A 12 13.65 -1.35 -8.78
CA GLU A 12 14.60 -2.12 -7.97
C GLU A 12 13.94 -3.15 -7.02
N SER A 13 12.62 -3.25 -6.99
CA SER A 13 11.92 -4.16 -6.08
C SER A 13 10.56 -4.55 -6.66
N ASP A 14 10.25 -5.85 -6.66
CA ASP A 14 8.95 -6.39 -7.10
C ASP A 14 7.85 -6.04 -6.08
N PHE A 15 7.57 -4.75 -5.90
CA PHE A 15 6.45 -4.27 -5.10
C PHE A 15 5.19 -4.24 -5.94
N THR A 16 4.11 -4.76 -5.39
CA THR A 16 2.79 -4.86 -6.04
C THR A 16 1.78 -4.04 -5.26
N THR A 17 0.68 -3.66 -5.90
CA THR A 17 -0.42 -2.91 -5.26
C THR A 17 -1.76 -3.60 -5.51
N GLU A 18 -1.75 -4.92 -5.67
CA GLU A 18 -2.91 -5.71 -6.13
C GLU A 18 -4.05 -5.64 -5.12
N VAL A 19 -3.76 -5.74 -3.81
CA VAL A 19 -4.78 -5.69 -2.76
C VAL A 19 -5.42 -4.30 -2.70
N GLY A 20 -4.61 -3.24 -2.80
CA GLY A 20 -5.12 -1.87 -2.80
C GLY A 20 -5.93 -1.51 -4.05
N GLY A 21 -5.60 -2.14 -5.17
CA GLY A 21 -6.27 -1.96 -6.46
C GLY A 21 -7.51 -2.83 -6.66
N SER A 22 -7.82 -3.74 -5.74
CA SER A 22 -8.96 -4.64 -5.86
C SER A 22 -10.30 -3.88 -5.84
N PRO A 23 -11.34 -4.34 -6.55
CA PRO A 23 -12.64 -3.65 -6.62
C PRO A 23 -13.25 -3.33 -5.24
N GLU A 24 -13.04 -4.21 -4.27
CA GLU A 24 -13.55 -4.11 -2.89
C GLU A 24 -12.85 -2.99 -2.11
N ASN A 25 -11.61 -2.65 -2.50
CA ASN A 25 -10.75 -1.69 -1.80
C ASN A 25 -10.63 -0.34 -2.52
N LEU A 26 -11.02 -0.23 -3.80
CA LEU A 26 -10.96 1.02 -4.57
C LEU A 26 -11.61 2.22 -3.85
N LYS A 27 -12.75 2.00 -3.18
CA LYS A 27 -13.48 3.06 -2.44
C LYS A 27 -12.87 3.40 -1.09
N LYS A 28 -11.94 2.57 -0.58
CA LYS A 28 -11.23 2.76 0.69
C LYS A 28 -9.97 3.63 0.52
N ASN A 29 -9.64 3.99 -0.73
CA ASN A 29 -8.53 4.87 -1.09
C ASN A 29 -8.99 6.31 -1.33
N ARG A 30 -8.26 7.28 -0.77
CA ARG A 30 -8.52 8.71 -1.04
C ARG A 30 -8.17 9.10 -2.49
N TYR A 31 -7.10 8.49 -3.04
CA TYR A 31 -6.64 8.70 -4.41
C TYR A 31 -6.44 7.34 -5.08
N LYS A 32 -6.87 7.21 -6.34
CA LYS A 32 -6.86 5.92 -7.07
C LYS A 32 -5.44 5.46 -7.46
N ASP A 33 -4.53 6.42 -7.59
CA ASP A 33 -3.15 6.24 -8.02
C ASP A 33 -2.15 6.23 -6.84
N ILE A 34 -2.65 6.33 -5.60
CA ILE A 34 -1.82 6.27 -4.38
C ILE A 34 -2.29 5.09 -3.55
N LEU A 35 -1.66 3.94 -3.75
CA LEU A 35 -1.98 2.67 -3.11
C LEU A 35 -0.79 2.21 -2.23
N PRO A 36 -1.05 1.46 -1.13
CA PRO A 36 0.02 0.85 -0.36
C PRO A 36 0.60 -0.34 -1.14
N TYR A 37 1.89 -0.63 -0.94
CA TYR A 37 2.49 -1.86 -1.45
C TYR A 37 2.04 -3.06 -0.65
N ASP A 38 1.76 -4.19 -1.31
CA ASP A 38 1.28 -5.42 -0.67
C ASP A 38 2.28 -5.96 0.35
N GLN A 39 3.57 -5.77 0.10
CA GLN A 39 4.70 -6.25 0.89
C GLN A 39 4.87 -5.50 2.23
N THR A 40 4.37 -4.28 2.33
CA THR A 40 4.52 -3.43 3.52
C THR A 40 3.21 -2.85 4.04
N ARG A 41 2.07 -3.23 3.45
CA ARG A 41 0.75 -2.79 3.93
C ARG A 41 0.52 -3.20 5.39
N VAL A 42 -0.34 -2.46 6.08
CA VAL A 42 -0.81 -2.83 7.42
C VAL A 42 -2.07 -3.70 7.28
N PRO A 43 -2.02 -5.02 7.57
CA PRO A 43 -3.23 -5.82 7.65
C PRO A 43 -4.01 -5.46 8.92
N VAL A 44 -5.33 -5.31 8.79
CA VAL A 44 -6.23 -5.07 9.92
C VAL A 44 -7.22 -6.21 10.06
N THR A 45 -7.97 -6.23 11.15
CA THR A 45 -9.10 -7.16 11.31
C THR A 45 -10.27 -6.33 11.81
N PHE A 46 -11.18 -5.97 10.91
CA PHE A 46 -12.43 -5.35 11.33
C PHE A 46 -13.41 -6.41 11.85
N LEU A 47 -14.29 -6.00 12.76
CA LEU A 47 -15.33 -6.87 13.33
C LEU A 47 -16.41 -7.26 12.30
N SER A 48 -16.41 -6.64 11.12
CA SER A 48 -17.36 -6.93 10.03
C SER A 48 -16.88 -8.08 9.17
N GLU A 49 -17.76 -9.03 8.85
CA GLU A 49 -17.49 -10.16 7.94
C GLU A 49 -17.46 -9.77 6.44
N GLU A 50 -17.35 -8.48 6.12
CA GLU A 50 -17.28 -8.03 4.72
C GLU A 50 -15.93 -8.36 4.07
N GLU A 51 -15.94 -8.70 2.79
CA GLU A 51 -14.74 -8.94 2.00
C GLU A 51 -13.88 -7.66 1.88
N GLY A 52 -12.56 -7.79 2.05
CA GLY A 52 -11.64 -6.66 2.17
C GLY A 52 -11.70 -5.94 3.53
N SER A 53 -12.28 -6.56 4.56
CA SER A 53 -12.21 -6.08 5.95
C SER A 53 -10.80 -6.14 6.57
N ASP A 54 -9.80 -6.64 5.83
CA ASP A 54 -8.40 -6.62 6.23
C ASP A 54 -7.61 -5.42 5.70
N TYR A 55 -8.28 -4.52 4.97
CA TYR A 55 -7.64 -3.46 4.21
C TYR A 55 -7.77 -2.07 4.84
N ILE A 56 -6.62 -1.41 4.96
CA ILE A 56 -6.49 0.04 5.11
C ILE A 56 -5.35 0.52 4.20
N ASN A 57 -5.50 1.71 3.58
CA ASN A 57 -4.42 2.33 2.82
C ASN A 57 -3.36 2.91 3.79
N ALA A 58 -2.44 2.04 4.21
CA ALA A 58 -1.31 2.37 5.06
C ALA A 58 -0.17 1.36 4.85
N SER A 59 1.08 1.80 5.05
CA SER A 59 2.28 0.97 4.96
C SER A 59 3.21 1.17 6.16
N PHE A 60 3.92 0.12 6.57
CA PHE A 60 5.02 0.21 7.51
C PHE A 60 6.24 0.89 6.87
N ILE A 61 6.86 1.80 7.61
CA ILE A 61 8.09 2.48 7.19
C ILE A 61 9.25 1.99 8.06
N LYS A 62 10.31 1.47 7.43
CA LYS A 62 11.53 1.09 8.13
C LYS A 62 12.33 2.35 8.45
N VAL A 63 12.39 2.71 9.73
CA VAL A 63 13.27 3.77 10.23
C VAL A 63 14.63 3.13 10.57
N PRO A 64 15.77 3.76 10.23
CA PRO A 64 17.07 3.30 10.72
C PRO A 64 17.05 3.17 12.24
N ALA A 65 17.66 2.12 12.79
CA ALA A 65 17.84 2.03 14.23
C ALA A 65 18.64 3.27 14.67
N SER A 66 18.06 4.06 15.58
CA SER A 66 18.81 5.09 16.29
C SER A 66 19.90 4.39 17.09
N GLY A 67 21.15 4.56 16.65
CA GLY A 67 22.33 4.20 17.43
C GLY A 67 22.43 5.03 18.69
#